data_AF-A0A352VTQ5-F1
#
_entry.id   AF-A0A352VTQ5-F1
#
_cell.length_a   1.000
_cell.length_b   1.000
_cell.length_c   1.000
_cell.angle_alpha   90.00
_cell.angle_beta   90.00
_cell.angle_gamma   90.00
#
_symmetry.space_group_name_H-M   'P 1'
#
loop_
_entity.id
_entity.type
_entity.pdbx_description
1 polymer ?
#
loop_
_entity_poly.entity_id
_entity_poly.type
_entity_poly.pdbx_seq_one_letter_code
_entity_poly.pdbx_strand_id
1 'polypeptide(L)'
;MMLLIQKLSVFLVVSSAVIFVFAAEPEFKVNSSTPGNIEFGTNDIKLQLVFNNLKGISGQCHEIIRSTDFHGIGEEPEQRTVNLEAKTILTREIIIPNSRRGFFIIHYSLVQKGAIIYNKTVTGAILKPITALNPDSSPIGIYCHNIFQNGHKELPLVKNMGISWVRGNLAWRIFEREQEKWDWSLGDASYNALCAYKFNIYYNLTYPPLWRVKKVNSYGGNPENFADFAAYAEKVAARYPDVKCFSIWNEPDAASHWDGGASEFKKLLEVSYPVIKAANPKVLISMGGITSDPERSTHFINGLADADAGSFFDIYDYHYRNIDLHLKI
;
A
#
# COMPACT_ATOMS: atom_id res chain seq x y z
N MET A 1 8.15 -41.17 -45.61
CA MET A 1 7.37 -42.16 -44.84
C MET A 1 7.45 -41.70 -43.39
N MET A 2 6.50 -40.97 -42.79
CA MET A 2 5.04 -40.99 -42.90
C MET A 2 4.54 -39.57 -42.52
N LEU A 3 3.99 -38.81 -43.47
CA LEU A 3 3.25 -37.57 -43.21
C LEU A 3 1.77 -37.96 -43.16
N LEU A 4 1.13 -37.87 -41.99
CA LEU A 4 -0.30 -38.08 -41.84
C LEU A 4 -0.99 -36.71 -41.83
N ILE A 5 -1.61 -36.35 -42.95
CA ILE A 5 -2.59 -35.29 -43.07
C ILE A 5 -3.95 -35.92 -42.77
N GLN A 6 -4.65 -35.46 -41.72
CA GLN A 6 -6.07 -35.75 -41.57
C GLN A 6 -6.82 -34.58 -40.91
N LYS A 7 -7.51 -33.83 -41.79
CA LYS A 7 -8.86 -33.24 -41.67
C LYS A 7 -9.32 -32.76 -40.28
N LEU A 8 -9.29 -31.44 -40.08
CA LEU A 8 -10.24 -30.76 -39.19
C LEU A 8 -11.59 -30.60 -39.89
N SER A 9 -12.63 -31.21 -39.33
CA SER A 9 -14.03 -30.88 -39.61
C SER A 9 -14.45 -29.71 -38.72
N VAL A 10 -14.82 -28.59 -39.34
CA VAL A 10 -15.38 -27.43 -38.66
C VAL A 10 -16.83 -27.74 -38.27
N PHE A 11 -17.08 -27.93 -36.97
CA PHE A 11 -18.44 -27.86 -36.43
C PHE A 11 -18.71 -26.42 -35.96
N LEU A 12 -19.52 -25.70 -36.74
CA LEU A 12 -20.14 -24.44 -36.32
C LEU A 12 -21.27 -24.79 -35.34
N VAL A 13 -21.04 -24.64 -34.04
CA VAL A 13 -22.13 -24.58 -33.06
C VAL A 13 -22.59 -23.12 -33.02
N VAL A 14 -23.76 -22.86 -33.62
CA VAL A 14 -24.46 -21.58 -33.43
C VAL A 14 -25.01 -21.59 -32.00
N SER A 15 -24.20 -21.08 -31.06
CA SER A 15 -24.68 -20.73 -29.73
C SER A 15 -25.56 -19.50 -29.84
N SER A 16 -26.86 -19.67 -29.63
CA SER A 16 -27.80 -18.59 -29.38
C SER A 16 -27.21 -17.68 -28.28
N ALA A 17 -26.85 -16.46 -28.63
CA ALA A 17 -26.43 -15.47 -27.65
C ALA A 17 -27.66 -15.11 -26.80
N VAL A 18 -27.82 -15.78 -25.66
CA VAL A 18 -28.63 -15.26 -24.57
C VAL A 18 -27.85 -14.04 -24.07
N ILE A 19 -28.26 -12.86 -24.53
CA ILE A 19 -27.83 -11.60 -23.93
C ILE A 19 -28.41 -11.59 -22.53
N PHE A 20 -27.63 -12.05 -21.54
CA PHE A 20 -27.88 -11.68 -20.16
C PHE A 20 -27.67 -10.18 -20.08
N VAL A 21 -28.77 -9.43 -20.13
CA VAL A 21 -28.77 -8.07 -19.63
C VAL A 21 -28.53 -8.21 -18.14
N PHE A 22 -27.27 -8.14 -17.71
CA PHE A 22 -26.94 -8.00 -16.30
C PHE A 22 -27.67 -6.74 -15.83
N ALA A 23 -28.72 -6.92 -15.02
CA ALA A 23 -29.33 -5.81 -14.32
C ALA A 23 -28.20 -5.15 -13.52
N ALA A 24 -28.03 -3.83 -13.68
CA ALA A 24 -26.99 -3.12 -12.96
C ALA A 24 -27.16 -3.37 -11.45
N GLU A 25 -26.12 -3.94 -10.83
CA GLU A 25 -26.13 -4.24 -9.40
C GLU A 25 -26.41 -2.96 -8.60
N PRO A 26 -27.12 -3.05 -7.46
CA PRO A 26 -27.29 -1.90 -6.59
C PRO A 26 -25.95 -1.35 -6.11
N GLU A 27 -25.80 -0.02 -6.16
CA GLU A 27 -24.65 0.67 -5.56
C GLU A 27 -24.88 0.85 -4.06
N PHE A 28 -23.80 0.78 -3.29
CA PHE A 28 -23.82 1.09 -1.86
C PHE A 28 -22.66 1.99 -1.49
N LYS A 29 -22.98 3.14 -0.90
CA LYS A 29 -22.01 4.17 -0.49
C LYS A 29 -22.12 4.38 1.01
N VAL A 30 -20.98 4.65 1.63
CA VAL A 30 -20.89 4.99 3.05
C VAL A 30 -20.20 6.34 3.14
N ASN A 31 -20.93 7.34 3.65
CA ASN A 31 -20.33 8.60 4.06
C ASN A 31 -20.09 8.54 5.56
N SER A 32 -18.90 8.92 6.00
CA SER A 32 -18.50 8.81 7.41
C SER A 32 -18.01 10.15 7.92
N SER A 33 -18.29 10.45 9.19
CA SER A 33 -17.74 11.61 9.87
C SER A 33 -16.24 11.50 10.13
N THR A 34 -15.66 10.31 10.03
CA THR A 34 -14.21 10.08 10.18
C THR A 34 -13.64 9.28 9.00
N PRO A 35 -12.44 9.62 8.50
CA PRO A 35 -11.77 8.84 7.47
C PRO A 35 -11.63 7.36 7.86
N GLY A 36 -12.03 6.47 6.94
CA GLY A 36 -11.89 5.02 7.12
C GLY A 36 -12.77 4.41 8.22
N ASN A 37 -13.72 5.17 8.79
CA ASN A 37 -14.51 4.75 9.95
C ASN A 37 -13.65 4.43 11.19
N ILE A 38 -12.48 5.07 11.32
CA ILE A 38 -11.58 4.91 12.46
C ILE A 38 -11.59 6.20 13.28
N GLU A 39 -11.93 6.09 14.56
CA GLU A 39 -11.90 7.18 15.52
C GLU A 39 -10.98 6.82 16.69
N PHE A 40 -10.26 7.82 17.20
CA PHE A 40 -9.33 7.66 18.33
C PHE A 40 -9.69 8.57 19.52
N GLY A 41 -10.46 9.64 19.29
CA GLY A 41 -10.82 10.63 20.29
C GLY A 41 -12.04 10.26 21.10
N THR A 42 -12.88 11.28 21.33
CA THR A 42 -14.06 11.22 22.18
C THR A 42 -15.37 11.32 21.40
N ASN A 43 -15.30 11.44 20.07
CA ASN A 43 -16.47 11.66 19.23
C ASN A 43 -17.13 10.34 18.86
N ASP A 44 -18.44 10.39 18.65
CA ASP A 44 -19.17 9.31 18.00
C ASP A 44 -18.84 9.28 16.50
N ILE A 45 -18.90 8.10 15.89
CA ILE A 45 -18.81 7.98 14.42
C ILE A 45 -20.23 8.07 13.87
N LYS A 46 -20.47 9.03 12.97
CA LYS A 46 -21.72 9.15 12.22
C LYS A 46 -21.53 8.58 10.84
N LEU A 47 -22.30 7.56 10.51
CA LEU A 47 -22.33 6.92 9.21
C LEU A 47 -23.62 7.26 8.50
N GLN A 48 -23.54 7.55 7.22
CA GLN A 48 -24.68 7.61 6.32
C GLN A 48 -24.52 6.49 5.29
N LEU A 49 -25.36 5.46 5.39
CA LEU A 49 -25.47 4.39 4.43
C LEU A 49 -26.40 4.81 3.31
N VAL A 50 -25.96 4.69 2.06
CA VAL A 50 -26.74 5.04 0.88
C VAL A 50 -26.80 3.84 -0.05
N PHE A 51 -27.94 3.19 -0.12
CA PHE A 51 -28.24 2.13 -1.06
C PHE A 51 -28.98 2.71 -2.27
N ASN A 52 -28.45 2.50 -3.47
CA ASN A 52 -29.02 2.99 -4.72
C ASN A 52 -29.40 1.80 -5.60
N ASN A 53 -30.71 1.56 -5.70
CA ASN A 53 -31.28 0.48 -6.49
C ASN A 53 -31.33 0.88 -7.97
N LEU A 54 -30.23 0.80 -8.70
CA LEU A 54 -30.14 1.29 -10.08
C LEU A 54 -31.30 0.77 -10.97
N LYS A 55 -31.46 -0.56 -11.09
CA LYS A 55 -32.58 -1.21 -11.79
C LYS A 55 -32.96 -2.59 -11.23
N GLY A 56 -32.35 -3.04 -10.14
CA GLY A 56 -32.19 -4.47 -9.84
C GLY A 56 -33.28 -5.12 -8.99
N ILE A 57 -33.87 -4.41 -8.04
CA ILE A 57 -34.79 -5.01 -7.06
C ILE A 57 -36.16 -4.34 -7.13
N SER A 58 -37.22 -5.13 -7.20
CA SER A 58 -38.59 -4.62 -7.25
C SER A 58 -39.48 -5.27 -6.21
N GLY A 59 -40.42 -4.49 -5.69
CA GLY A 59 -41.42 -4.92 -4.74
C GLY A 59 -40.97 -4.79 -3.28
N GLN A 60 -41.80 -5.34 -2.40
CA GLN A 60 -41.58 -5.26 -0.96
C GLN A 60 -40.40 -6.12 -0.52
N CYS A 61 -39.55 -5.56 0.33
CA CYS A 61 -38.41 -6.21 0.97
C CYS A 61 -38.37 -5.84 2.46
N HIS A 62 -37.71 -6.66 3.27
CA HIS A 62 -37.32 -6.32 4.64
C HIS A 62 -35.86 -5.86 4.64
N GLU A 63 -35.66 -4.59 4.95
CA GLU A 63 -34.34 -4.04 5.24
C GLU A 63 -33.96 -4.41 6.68
N ILE A 64 -32.77 -4.99 6.84
CA ILE A 64 -32.22 -5.44 8.12
C ILE A 64 -30.86 -4.78 8.29
N ILE A 65 -30.69 -4.03 9.37
CA ILE A 65 -29.43 -3.40 9.75
C ILE A 65 -29.04 -3.89 11.13
N ARG A 66 -27.87 -4.53 11.23
CA ARG A 66 -27.36 -5.06 12.49
C ARG A 66 -25.96 -4.55 12.76
N SER A 67 -25.74 -4.09 13.99
CA SER A 67 -24.43 -3.68 14.46
C SER A 67 -23.83 -4.72 15.40
N THR A 68 -22.61 -5.19 15.11
CA THR A 68 -21.91 -6.20 15.91
C THR A 68 -20.47 -5.82 16.16
N ASP A 69 -19.86 -6.31 17.23
CA ASP A 69 -18.41 -6.35 17.38
C ASP A 69 -17.78 -7.37 16.41
N PHE A 70 -16.47 -7.59 16.53
CA PHE A 70 -15.75 -8.54 15.69
C PHE A 70 -16.07 -10.02 15.98
N HIS A 71 -16.69 -10.31 17.12
CA HIS A 71 -17.16 -11.65 17.50
C HIS A 71 -18.60 -11.92 17.03
N GLY A 72 -19.25 -10.94 16.41
CA GLY A 72 -20.66 -11.05 15.99
C GLY A 72 -21.65 -10.79 17.13
N ILE A 73 -21.17 -10.34 18.30
CA ILE A 73 -22.00 -9.95 19.44
C ILE A 73 -22.45 -8.51 19.21
N GLY A 74 -23.75 -8.25 19.36
CA GLY A 74 -24.28 -6.93 19.05
C GLY A 74 -25.74 -6.81 19.41
N GLU A 75 -26.28 -5.64 19.10
CA GLU A 75 -27.67 -5.30 19.33
C GLU A 75 -28.60 -6.13 18.42
N GLU A 76 -29.86 -6.20 18.83
CA GLU A 76 -30.91 -6.75 17.98
C GLU A 76 -30.98 -5.97 16.66
N PRO A 77 -31.16 -6.65 15.52
CA PRO A 77 -31.21 -5.98 14.23
C PRO A 77 -32.41 -5.04 14.14
N GLU A 78 -32.18 -3.83 13.64
CA GLU A 78 -33.25 -2.96 13.20
C GLU A 78 -33.85 -3.52 11.90
N GLN A 79 -35.17 -3.66 11.86
CA GLN A 79 -35.88 -4.21 10.70
C GLN A 79 -36.96 -3.25 10.22
N ARG A 80 -37.05 -3.06 8.91
CA ARG A 80 -38.04 -2.17 8.27
C ARG A 80 -38.55 -2.78 6.99
N THR A 81 -39.84 -2.64 6.73
CA THR A 81 -40.40 -2.99 5.43
C THR A 81 -40.20 -1.82 4.47
N VAL A 82 -39.57 -2.07 3.33
CA VAL A 82 -39.32 -1.08 2.27
C VAL A 82 -39.90 -1.60 0.96
N ASN A 83 -40.47 -0.71 0.15
CA ASN A 83 -40.87 -1.03 -1.21
C ASN A 83 -39.81 -0.46 -2.16
N LEU A 84 -39.25 -1.32 -3.00
CA LEU A 84 -38.20 -0.96 -3.93
C LEU A 84 -38.75 -0.91 -5.36
N GLU A 85 -38.32 0.10 -6.10
CA GLU A 85 -38.50 0.25 -7.53
C GLU A 85 -37.16 0.66 -8.16
N ALA A 86 -37.06 0.59 -9.48
CA ALA A 86 -35.87 1.07 -10.17
C ALA A 86 -35.57 2.53 -9.79
N LYS A 87 -34.31 2.81 -9.47
CA LYS A 87 -33.76 4.08 -8.98
C LYS A 87 -34.18 4.48 -7.56
N THR A 88 -34.82 3.61 -6.78
CA THR A 88 -35.05 3.87 -5.35
C THR A 88 -33.70 4.08 -4.64
N ILE A 89 -33.61 5.14 -3.84
CA ILE A 89 -32.46 5.41 -2.97
C ILE A 89 -32.93 5.29 -1.53
N LEU A 90 -32.25 4.46 -0.74
CA LEU A 90 -32.43 4.35 0.70
C LEU A 90 -31.22 4.98 1.39
N THR A 91 -31.49 5.91 2.31
CA THR A 91 -30.47 6.56 3.14
C THR A 91 -30.72 6.27 4.60
N ARG A 92 -29.69 5.85 5.34
CA ARG A 92 -29.76 5.54 6.77
C ARG A 92 -28.62 6.21 7.52
N GLU A 93 -28.96 6.90 8.59
CA GLU A 93 -27.98 7.44 9.52
C GLU A 93 -27.78 6.45 10.67
N ILE A 94 -26.52 6.13 10.97
CA ILE A 94 -26.13 5.26 12.07
C ILE A 94 -25.11 6.01 12.90
N ILE A 95 -25.32 6.03 14.22
CA ILE A 95 -24.38 6.59 15.18
C ILE A 95 -23.71 5.42 15.91
N ILE A 96 -22.39 5.33 15.80
CA ILE A 96 -21.60 4.41 16.62
C ILE A 96 -21.08 5.20 17.82
N PRO A 97 -21.60 4.94 19.03
CA PRO A 97 -21.24 5.72 20.18
C PRO A 97 -19.78 5.46 20.57
N ASN A 98 -19.06 6.52 20.92
CA ASN A 98 -17.67 6.48 21.38
C ASN A 98 -17.46 5.51 22.57
N SER A 99 -18.50 5.32 23.40
CA SER A 99 -18.48 4.39 24.54
C SER A 99 -18.31 2.92 24.13
N ARG A 100 -18.68 2.54 22.89
CA ARG A 100 -18.61 1.16 22.41
C ARG A 100 -17.19 0.60 22.49
N ARG A 101 -16.22 1.41 22.02
CA ARG A 101 -14.80 1.04 21.83
C ARG A 101 -14.59 -0.24 21.00
N GLY A 102 -13.39 -0.36 20.43
CA GLY A 102 -13.02 -1.53 19.62
C GLY A 102 -13.64 -1.53 18.23
N PHE A 103 -13.57 -2.69 17.58
CA PHE A 103 -14.06 -2.90 16.22
C PHE A 103 -15.58 -3.03 16.19
N PHE A 104 -16.18 -2.51 15.13
CA PHE A 104 -17.57 -2.74 14.82
C PHE A 104 -17.76 -3.14 13.36
N ILE A 105 -18.85 -3.84 13.13
CA ILE A 105 -19.31 -4.33 11.85
C ILE A 105 -20.79 -3.96 11.74
N ILE A 106 -21.17 -3.26 10.68
CA ILE A 106 -22.56 -3.02 10.30
C ILE A 106 -22.91 -3.93 9.14
N HIS A 107 -23.87 -4.82 9.37
CA HIS A 107 -24.46 -5.67 8.37
C HIS A 107 -25.72 -4.99 7.83
N TYR A 108 -25.70 -4.59 6.56
CA TYR A 108 -26.88 -4.10 5.85
C TYR A 108 -27.37 -5.21 4.94
N SER A 109 -28.63 -5.63 5.07
CA SER A 109 -29.22 -6.70 4.27
C SER A 109 -30.61 -6.32 3.77
N LEU A 110 -30.95 -6.76 2.57
CA LEU A 110 -32.32 -6.79 2.07
C LEU A 110 -32.77 -8.23 1.96
N VAL A 111 -33.91 -8.54 2.56
CA VAL A 111 -34.52 -9.86 2.54
C VAL A 111 -35.85 -9.79 1.78
N GLN A 112 -36.05 -10.69 0.83
CA GLN A 112 -37.31 -10.81 0.10
C GLN A 112 -37.67 -12.29 -0.01
N LYS A 113 -38.92 -12.64 0.32
CA LYS A 113 -39.42 -14.03 0.31
C LYS A 113 -38.54 -15.01 1.11
N GLY A 114 -38.03 -14.56 2.25
CA GLY A 114 -37.19 -15.37 3.16
C GLY A 114 -35.73 -15.54 2.73
N ALA A 115 -35.29 -14.91 1.63
CA ALA A 115 -33.90 -14.96 1.16
C ALA A 115 -33.22 -13.59 1.23
N ILE A 116 -31.95 -13.56 1.61
CA ILE A 116 -31.10 -12.36 1.49
C ILE A 116 -30.84 -12.13 0.00
N ILE A 117 -31.40 -11.07 -0.56
CA ILE A 117 -31.25 -10.69 -1.96
C ILE A 117 -30.14 -9.65 -2.17
N TYR A 118 -29.71 -8.99 -1.10
CA TYR A 118 -28.61 -8.04 -1.10
C TYR A 118 -27.98 -7.98 0.28
N ASN A 119 -26.65 -7.89 0.37
CA ASN A 119 -25.98 -7.55 1.62
C ASN A 119 -24.70 -6.74 1.38
N LYS A 120 -24.36 -5.90 2.35
CA LYS A 120 -23.08 -5.21 2.47
C LYS A 120 -22.65 -5.13 3.93
N THR A 121 -21.34 -5.09 4.11
CA THR A 121 -20.72 -4.91 5.41
C THR A 121 -19.96 -3.58 5.44
N VAL A 122 -20.12 -2.82 6.52
CA VAL A 122 -19.31 -1.64 6.83
C VAL A 122 -18.53 -1.91 8.09
N THR A 123 -17.21 -1.79 8.04
CA THR A 123 -16.35 -1.96 9.20
C THR A 123 -15.82 -0.62 9.68
N GLY A 124 -15.47 -0.55 10.96
CA GLY A 124 -14.76 0.56 11.55
C GLY A 124 -14.27 0.22 12.94
N ALA A 125 -13.63 1.18 13.59
CA ALA A 125 -13.12 1.00 14.94
C ALA A 125 -13.11 2.32 15.72
N ILE A 126 -13.37 2.23 17.02
CA ILE A 126 -13.16 3.32 17.97
C ILE A 126 -12.05 2.89 18.93
N LEU A 127 -10.84 3.33 18.65
CA LEU A 127 -9.62 2.90 19.32
C LEU A 127 -9.16 3.94 20.34
N LYS A 128 -8.18 3.58 21.16
CA LYS A 128 -7.45 4.53 22.00
C LYS A 128 -6.09 4.81 21.34
N PRO A 129 -5.62 6.06 21.28
CA PRO A 129 -4.28 6.35 20.83
C PRO A 129 -3.27 5.62 21.69
N ILE A 130 -2.26 5.05 21.06
CA ILE A 130 -1.10 4.45 21.69
C ILE A 130 0.07 5.42 21.51
N THR A 131 0.80 5.66 22.58
CA THR A 131 2.07 6.39 22.51
C THR A 131 3.21 5.40 22.66
N ALA A 132 4.16 5.40 21.73
CA ALA A 132 5.38 4.60 21.88
C ALA A 132 6.15 5.05 23.12
N LEU A 133 6.56 4.09 23.95
CA LEU A 133 7.35 4.35 25.15
C LEU A 133 8.73 4.94 24.81
N ASN A 134 9.35 4.45 23.73
CA ASN A 134 10.60 4.97 23.20
C ASN A 134 10.52 5.03 21.66
N PRO A 135 10.10 6.17 21.08
CA PRO A 135 9.94 6.32 19.64
C PRO A 135 11.25 6.10 18.86
N ASP A 136 12.37 6.57 19.39
CA ASP A 136 13.69 6.52 18.74
C ASP A 136 14.26 5.10 18.68
N SER A 137 13.96 4.27 19.68
CA SER A 137 14.35 2.85 19.71
C SER A 137 13.16 1.91 19.44
N SER A 138 12.07 2.42 18.86
CA SER A 138 10.90 1.59 18.58
C SER A 138 11.24 0.54 17.52
N PRO A 139 10.93 -0.75 17.75
CA PRO A 139 11.11 -1.79 16.73
C PRO A 139 9.98 -1.78 15.70
N ILE A 140 8.96 -0.92 15.85
CA ILE A 140 7.76 -0.93 15.03
C ILE A 140 7.76 0.24 14.07
N GLY A 141 7.71 -0.09 12.78
CA GLY A 141 7.54 0.82 11.67
C GLY A 141 6.47 0.35 10.69
N ILE A 142 6.10 1.23 9.78
CA ILE A 142 5.19 0.92 8.68
C ILE A 142 5.73 1.47 7.36
N TYR A 143 5.46 0.77 6.27
CA TYR A 143 5.66 1.32 4.93
C TYR A 143 4.44 2.11 4.48
N CYS A 144 4.63 3.35 4.05
CA CYS A 144 3.57 4.19 3.49
C CYS A 144 3.86 4.49 2.01
N HIS A 145 2.91 4.15 1.14
CA HIS A 145 3.04 4.39 -0.29
C HIS A 145 2.57 5.80 -0.66
N ASN A 146 3.35 6.53 -1.47
CA ASN A 146 3.04 7.89 -1.93
C ASN A 146 2.61 8.83 -0.80
N ILE A 147 3.50 9.07 0.17
CA ILE A 147 3.21 9.90 1.35
C ILE A 147 2.69 11.30 0.97
N PHE A 148 3.21 11.91 -0.10
CA PHE A 148 2.70 13.19 -0.63
C PHE A 148 1.22 13.16 -1.01
N GLN A 149 0.68 12.01 -1.43
CA GLN A 149 -0.72 11.82 -1.79
C GLN A 149 -1.55 11.39 -0.58
N ASN A 150 -1.12 10.36 0.14
CA ASN A 150 -1.95 9.68 1.13
C ASN A 150 -1.64 10.08 2.57
N GLY A 151 -0.49 10.71 2.83
CA GLY A 151 0.02 10.96 4.17
C GLY A 151 -0.89 11.82 5.03
N HIS A 152 -1.63 12.78 4.44
CA HIS A 152 -2.61 13.59 5.17
C HIS A 152 -3.76 12.77 5.78
N LYS A 153 -4.06 11.59 5.23
CA LYS A 153 -5.06 10.65 5.76
C LYS A 153 -4.43 9.59 6.64
N GLU A 154 -3.30 9.03 6.20
CA GLU A 154 -2.69 7.86 6.83
C GLU A 154 -1.85 8.20 8.06
N LEU A 155 -1.03 9.26 8.01
CA LEU A 155 -0.08 9.60 9.07
C LEU A 155 -0.73 9.90 10.43
N PRO A 156 -1.89 10.60 10.53
CA PRO A 156 -2.60 10.73 11.80
C PRO A 156 -2.97 9.37 12.41
N LEU A 157 -3.43 8.43 11.58
CA LEU A 157 -3.82 7.09 12.03
C LEU A 157 -2.58 6.30 12.50
N VAL A 158 -1.52 6.31 11.69
CA VAL A 158 -0.23 5.67 12.01
C VAL A 158 0.33 6.22 13.33
N LYS A 159 0.26 7.53 13.54
CA LYS A 159 0.72 8.16 14.79
C LYS A 159 -0.10 7.70 15.99
N ASN A 160 -1.43 7.65 15.85
CA ASN A 160 -2.32 7.18 16.91
C ASN A 160 -2.18 5.67 17.19
N MET A 161 -1.61 4.88 16.28
CA MET A 161 -1.26 3.48 16.54
C MET A 161 0.05 3.33 17.35
N GLY A 162 0.71 4.44 17.70
CA GLY A 162 2.00 4.42 18.41
C GLY A 162 3.18 4.02 17.52
N ILE A 163 2.97 3.94 16.20
CA ILE A 163 4.04 3.65 15.26
C ILE A 163 4.99 4.85 15.21
N SER A 164 6.29 4.58 15.22
CA SER A 164 7.32 5.63 15.31
C SER A 164 8.17 5.74 14.04
N TRP A 165 8.25 4.68 13.24
CA TRP A 165 9.00 4.66 11.99
C TRP A 165 8.08 4.64 10.78
N VAL A 166 8.40 5.44 9.77
CA VAL A 166 7.77 5.36 8.45
C VAL A 166 8.83 5.13 7.40
N ARG A 167 8.66 4.04 6.63
CA ARG A 167 9.41 3.74 5.41
C ARG A 167 8.65 4.26 4.20
N GLY A 168 9.34 4.95 3.29
CA GLY A 168 8.78 5.40 2.02
C GLY A 168 9.80 5.33 0.89
N ASN A 169 9.40 5.76 -0.30
CA ASN A 169 10.27 5.79 -1.47
C ASN A 169 10.49 7.23 -1.95
N LEU A 170 11.75 7.52 -2.30
CA LEU A 170 12.17 8.67 -3.06
C LEU A 170 12.72 8.14 -4.39
N ALA A 171 11.93 8.28 -5.45
CA ALA A 171 12.32 7.79 -6.76
C ALA A 171 12.90 8.95 -7.59
N TRP A 172 14.17 8.86 -7.99
CA TRP A 172 14.91 9.82 -8.82
C TRP A 172 14.10 10.29 -10.04
N ARG A 173 13.46 9.35 -10.76
CA ARG A 173 12.58 9.66 -11.91
C ARG A 173 11.45 10.65 -11.62
N ILE A 174 11.03 10.78 -10.36
CA ILE A 174 9.98 11.71 -9.96
C ILE A 174 10.53 13.14 -9.85
N PHE A 175 11.78 13.27 -9.42
CA PHE A 175 12.40 14.56 -9.13
C PHE A 175 13.19 15.15 -10.30
N GLU A 176 13.74 14.30 -11.19
CA GLU A 176 14.50 14.76 -12.36
C GLU A 176 13.96 14.08 -13.62
N ARG A 177 12.76 14.50 -14.03
CA ARG A 177 12.09 13.93 -15.22
C ARG A 177 12.86 14.20 -16.50
N GLU A 178 13.54 15.34 -16.54
CA GLU A 178 14.45 15.78 -17.60
C GLU A 178 15.77 16.18 -16.97
N GLN A 179 16.88 15.92 -17.66
CA GLN A 179 18.24 16.21 -17.17
C GLN A 179 18.39 17.66 -16.70
N GLU A 180 18.96 17.83 -15.50
CA GLU A 180 19.17 19.09 -14.77
C GLU A 180 17.89 19.89 -14.45
N LYS A 181 16.70 19.32 -14.65
CA LYS A 181 15.42 19.95 -14.27
C LYS A 181 14.83 19.26 -13.05
N TRP A 182 15.20 19.80 -11.89
CA TRP A 182 14.79 19.28 -10.60
C TRP A 182 13.45 19.85 -10.12
N ASP A 183 12.54 18.97 -9.73
CA ASP A 183 11.30 19.29 -9.01
C ASP A 183 11.22 18.47 -7.72
N TRP A 184 11.40 19.14 -6.59
CA TRP A 184 11.39 18.52 -5.27
C TRP A 184 10.02 18.56 -4.57
N SER A 185 8.99 19.14 -5.19
CA SER A 185 7.71 19.45 -4.53
C SER A 185 7.08 18.25 -3.82
N LEU A 186 7.07 17.07 -4.48
CA LEU A 186 6.50 15.85 -3.90
C LEU A 186 7.38 15.23 -2.79
N GLY A 187 8.70 15.37 -2.93
CA GLY A 187 9.65 14.93 -1.91
C GLY A 187 9.53 15.80 -0.65
N ASP A 188 9.53 17.12 -0.83
CA ASP A 188 9.35 18.11 0.24
C ASP A 188 8.01 17.93 0.95
N ALA A 189 6.92 17.72 0.20
CA ALA A 189 5.61 17.46 0.79
C ALA A 189 5.61 16.20 1.66
N SER A 190 6.24 15.12 1.18
CA SER A 190 6.38 13.87 1.96
C SER A 190 7.22 14.06 3.22
N TYR A 191 8.38 14.71 3.08
CA TYR A 191 9.30 14.98 4.18
C TYR A 191 8.65 15.85 5.26
N ASN A 192 8.06 16.99 4.85
CA ASN A 192 7.41 17.92 5.75
C ASN A 192 6.25 17.27 6.51
N ALA A 193 5.48 16.41 5.84
CA ALA A 193 4.42 15.65 6.50
C ALA A 193 4.98 14.71 7.57
N LEU A 194 6.04 13.95 7.29
CA LEU A 194 6.67 13.06 8.27
C LEU A 194 7.26 13.83 9.46
N CYS A 195 7.93 14.95 9.20
CA CYS A 195 8.48 15.83 10.24
C CYS A 195 7.38 16.41 11.13
N ALA A 196 6.25 16.85 10.55
CA ALA A 196 5.12 17.40 11.30
C ALA A 196 4.55 16.40 12.33
N TYR A 197 4.54 15.11 12.00
CA TYR A 197 4.12 14.03 12.92
C TYR A 197 5.26 13.43 13.75
N LYS A 198 6.49 13.96 13.62
CA LYS A 198 7.69 13.49 14.34
C LYS A 198 7.93 11.99 14.17
N PHE A 199 7.91 11.51 12.93
CA PHE A 199 8.31 10.14 12.62
C PHE A 199 9.82 10.02 12.45
N ASN A 200 10.36 8.85 12.79
CA ASN A 200 11.67 8.42 12.33
C ASN A 200 11.54 7.99 10.86
N ILE A 201 12.29 8.68 10.00
CA ILE A 201 12.13 8.56 8.55
C ILE A 201 13.15 7.58 7.99
N TYR A 202 12.66 6.60 7.24
CA TYR A 202 13.44 5.70 6.42
C TYR A 202 13.01 5.92 4.96
N TYR A 203 13.95 6.27 4.07
CA TYR A 203 13.65 6.36 2.65
C TYR A 203 14.48 5.42 1.78
N ASN A 204 13.82 4.75 0.84
CA ASN A 204 14.51 4.10 -0.27
C ASN A 204 14.83 5.11 -1.36
N LEU A 205 16.07 5.14 -1.79
CA LEU A 205 16.54 5.87 -2.96
C LEU A 205 16.46 4.94 -4.16
N THR A 206 15.53 5.24 -5.07
CA THR A 206 15.16 4.39 -6.22
C THR A 206 14.80 5.32 -7.39
N TYR A 207 14.03 4.92 -8.40
CA TYR A 207 14.69 4.42 -9.60
C TYR A 207 15.03 5.58 -10.54
N PRO A 208 16.07 5.43 -11.39
CA PRO A 208 16.48 6.44 -12.37
C PRO A 208 15.38 6.84 -13.36
N PRO A 209 15.44 8.05 -13.92
CA PRO A 209 14.61 8.44 -15.05
C PRO A 209 15.00 7.67 -16.32
N LEU A 210 14.08 7.58 -17.29
CA LEU A 210 14.29 6.81 -18.53
C LEU A 210 15.48 7.30 -19.37
N TRP A 211 15.84 8.57 -19.27
CA TRP A 211 17.00 9.14 -19.97
C TRP A 211 18.34 8.72 -19.34
N ARG A 212 18.33 7.97 -18.21
CA ARG A 212 19.52 7.46 -17.50
C ARG A 212 19.59 5.96 -17.36
N VAL A 213 18.88 5.23 -18.20
CA VAL A 213 18.92 3.77 -18.20
C VAL A 213 19.22 3.27 -19.61
N LYS A 214 20.11 2.26 -19.71
CA LYS A 214 20.37 1.56 -20.98
C LYS A 214 19.30 0.53 -21.31
N LYS A 215 18.78 -0.12 -20.26
CA LYS A 215 17.81 -1.21 -20.36
C LYS A 215 16.76 -1.02 -19.28
N VAL A 216 15.49 -1.08 -19.72
CA VAL A 216 14.34 -0.94 -18.83
C VAL A 216 13.95 -2.31 -18.28
N ASN A 217 13.74 -2.38 -16.97
CA ASN A 217 13.10 -3.52 -16.28
C ASN A 217 11.72 -3.09 -15.74
N SER A 218 11.04 -3.95 -14.98
CA SER A 218 9.70 -3.69 -14.46
C SER A 218 9.59 -2.41 -13.61
N TYR A 219 10.69 -1.96 -13.01
CA TYR A 219 10.70 -0.80 -12.11
C TYR A 219 11.50 0.41 -12.61
N GLY A 220 12.13 0.30 -13.79
CA GLY A 220 12.77 1.43 -14.49
C GLY A 220 14.13 1.09 -15.10
N GLY A 221 14.85 0.11 -14.56
CA GLY A 221 16.20 -0.25 -14.98
C GLY A 221 17.30 0.31 -14.07
N ASN A 222 18.52 -0.17 -14.31
CA ASN A 222 19.70 0.27 -13.58
C ASN A 222 20.22 1.61 -14.15
N PRO A 223 20.80 2.48 -13.30
CA PRO A 223 21.45 3.69 -13.79
C PRO A 223 22.60 3.32 -14.72
N GLU A 224 22.67 3.96 -15.89
CA GLU A 224 23.74 3.73 -16.87
C GLU A 224 25.13 4.04 -16.29
N ASN A 225 25.21 5.05 -15.43
CA ASN A 225 26.41 5.47 -14.73
C ASN A 225 26.06 5.65 -13.24
N PHE A 226 26.77 4.95 -12.36
CA PHE A 226 26.46 4.95 -10.94
C PHE A 226 26.83 6.26 -10.25
N ALA A 227 27.78 7.03 -10.80
CA ALA A 227 28.10 8.37 -10.28
C ALA A 227 26.91 9.33 -10.37
N ASP A 228 26.04 9.14 -11.35
CA ASP A 228 24.84 9.95 -11.52
C ASP A 228 23.78 9.64 -10.45
N PHE A 229 23.61 8.36 -10.11
CA PHE A 229 22.77 7.97 -8.98
C PHE A 229 23.36 8.48 -7.65
N ALA A 230 24.68 8.42 -7.49
CA ALA A 230 25.36 8.97 -6.32
C ALA A 230 25.13 10.48 -6.17
N ALA A 231 25.20 11.25 -7.26
CA ALA A 231 24.89 12.69 -7.25
C ALA A 231 23.43 12.97 -6.90
N TYR A 232 22.49 12.15 -7.38
CA TYR A 232 21.10 12.19 -6.92
C TYR A 232 20.99 11.92 -5.42
N ALA A 233 21.64 10.87 -4.93
CA ALA A 233 21.59 10.47 -3.52
C ALA A 233 22.21 11.52 -2.58
N GLU A 234 23.30 12.16 -3.00
CA GLU A 234 23.91 13.30 -2.31
C GLU A 234 22.93 14.47 -2.18
N LYS A 235 22.26 14.86 -3.28
CA LYS A 235 21.25 15.94 -3.25
C LYS A 235 20.11 15.62 -2.28
N VAL A 236 19.64 14.37 -2.26
CA VAL A 236 18.58 13.92 -1.35
C VAL A 236 19.06 13.96 0.11
N ALA A 237 20.27 13.46 0.38
CA ALA A 237 20.82 13.42 1.73
C ALA A 237 21.06 14.83 2.31
N ALA A 238 21.56 15.76 1.50
CA ALA A 238 21.73 17.15 1.89
C ALA A 238 20.38 17.86 2.10
N ARG A 239 19.36 17.51 1.31
CA ARG A 239 18.05 18.16 1.35
C ARG A 239 17.19 17.72 2.54
N TYR A 240 17.30 16.47 2.97
CA TYR A 240 16.46 15.90 4.03
C TYR A 240 17.31 15.45 5.24
N PRO A 241 17.83 16.38 6.05
CA PRO A 241 18.78 16.09 7.12
C PRO A 241 18.20 15.27 8.28
N ASP A 242 16.88 15.31 8.50
CA ASP A 242 16.22 14.56 9.58
C ASP A 242 15.99 13.08 9.27
N VAL A 243 16.28 12.64 8.05
CA VAL A 243 16.18 11.22 7.67
C VAL A 243 17.17 10.41 8.48
N LYS A 244 16.68 9.31 9.07
CA LYS A 244 17.48 8.43 9.93
C LYS A 244 18.17 7.33 9.14
N CYS A 245 17.53 6.87 8.06
CA CYS A 245 18.06 5.81 7.22
C CYS A 245 17.74 6.06 5.74
N PHE A 246 18.75 5.95 4.88
CA PHE A 246 18.56 5.80 3.44
C PHE A 246 18.88 4.38 3.02
N SER A 247 17.95 3.72 2.34
CA SER A 247 18.23 2.47 1.64
C SER A 247 18.65 2.75 0.22
N ILE A 248 19.82 2.26 -0.17
CA ILE A 248 20.23 2.25 -1.56
C ILE A 248 19.45 1.15 -2.25
N TRP A 249 18.52 1.55 -3.12
CA TRP A 249 17.65 0.66 -3.86
C TRP A 249 16.53 -0.01 -3.05
N ASN A 250 15.74 -0.83 -3.74
CA ASN A 250 14.73 -1.73 -3.19
C ASN A 250 14.84 -3.09 -3.90
N GLU A 251 15.00 -4.18 -3.14
CA GLU A 251 15.09 -5.57 -3.60
C GLU A 251 16.12 -5.79 -4.73
N PRO A 252 17.40 -5.40 -4.56
CA PRO A 252 18.43 -5.49 -5.61
C PRO A 252 18.81 -6.95 -5.97
N ASP A 253 18.38 -7.92 -5.18
CA ASP A 253 18.53 -9.34 -5.47
C ASP A 253 17.48 -9.85 -6.49
N ALA A 254 16.40 -9.09 -6.73
CA ALA A 254 15.37 -9.44 -7.70
C ALA A 254 15.61 -8.79 -9.07
N ALA A 255 15.65 -9.61 -10.12
CA ALA A 255 15.83 -9.18 -11.51
C ALA A 255 14.78 -8.16 -12.00
N SER A 256 13.59 -8.14 -11.40
CA SER A 256 12.56 -7.13 -11.69
C SER A 256 13.01 -5.72 -11.30
N HIS A 257 13.82 -5.60 -10.25
CA HIS A 257 14.26 -4.34 -9.67
C HIS A 257 15.70 -3.99 -10.06
N TRP A 258 16.57 -4.98 -10.26
CA TRP A 258 17.99 -4.77 -10.53
C TRP A 258 18.51 -5.77 -11.57
N ASP A 259 19.14 -5.26 -12.62
CA ASP A 259 19.77 -6.07 -13.66
C ASP A 259 21.28 -6.19 -13.40
N GLY A 260 21.67 -7.16 -12.58
CA GLY A 260 23.06 -7.41 -12.21
C GLY A 260 23.19 -8.29 -10.98
N GLY A 261 24.41 -8.74 -10.70
CA GLY A 261 24.74 -9.48 -9.48
C GLY A 261 25.18 -8.59 -8.33
N ALA A 262 25.49 -9.21 -7.19
CA ALA A 262 25.95 -8.54 -5.98
C ALA A 262 27.21 -7.67 -6.20
N SER A 263 28.19 -8.14 -6.99
CA SER A 263 29.40 -7.36 -7.29
C SER A 263 29.12 -6.07 -8.07
N GLU A 264 28.09 -6.07 -8.92
CA GLU A 264 27.68 -4.86 -9.64
C GLU A 264 26.95 -3.91 -8.69
N PHE A 265 26.09 -4.45 -7.82
CA PHE A 265 25.40 -3.67 -6.81
C PHE A 265 26.37 -3.04 -5.79
N LYS A 266 27.45 -3.75 -5.44
CA LYS A 266 28.53 -3.21 -4.61
C LYS A 266 29.13 -1.94 -5.20
N LYS A 267 29.29 -1.84 -6.53
CA LYS A 267 29.81 -0.62 -7.17
C LYS A 267 28.87 0.56 -6.97
N LEU A 268 27.55 0.34 -6.98
CA LEU A 268 26.57 1.39 -6.69
C LEU A 268 26.70 1.85 -5.22
N LEU A 269 26.82 0.90 -4.29
CA LEU A 269 27.05 1.21 -2.87
C LEU A 269 28.35 2.00 -2.67
N GLU A 270 29.44 1.57 -3.29
CA GLU A 270 30.77 2.17 -3.18
C GLU A 270 30.82 3.64 -3.60
N VAL A 271 30.12 4.01 -4.68
CA VAL A 271 30.05 5.42 -5.09
C VAL A 271 29.01 6.23 -4.31
N SER A 272 27.95 5.61 -3.78
CA SER A 272 26.87 6.33 -3.09
C SER A 272 27.17 6.59 -1.62
N TYR A 273 27.77 5.63 -0.91
CA TYR A 273 28.04 5.70 0.53
C TYR A 273 28.83 6.97 0.93
N PRO A 274 30.00 7.28 0.35
CA PRO A 274 30.80 8.41 0.81
C PRO A 274 30.12 9.76 0.59
N VAL A 275 29.44 9.96 -0.54
CA VAL A 275 28.77 11.23 -0.84
C VAL A 275 27.55 11.46 0.06
N ILE A 276 26.81 10.40 0.38
CA ILE A 276 25.69 10.48 1.34
C ILE A 276 26.21 10.80 2.74
N LYS A 277 27.29 10.13 3.20
CA LYS A 277 27.89 10.39 4.51
C LYS A 277 28.48 11.80 4.61
N ALA A 278 29.06 12.34 3.54
CA ALA A 278 29.54 13.71 3.51
C ALA A 278 28.39 14.72 3.65
N ALA A 279 27.28 14.49 2.94
CA ALA A 279 26.10 15.36 2.97
C ALA A 279 25.28 15.24 4.27
N ASN A 280 25.17 14.03 4.85
CA ASN A 280 24.48 13.76 6.10
C ASN A 280 25.28 12.75 6.96
N PRO A 281 26.21 13.22 7.81
CA PRO A 281 27.12 12.34 8.56
C PRO A 281 26.45 11.42 9.58
N LYS A 282 25.20 11.70 9.97
CA LYS A 282 24.46 10.94 10.99
C LYS A 282 23.50 9.91 10.42
N VAL A 283 23.23 9.95 9.10
CA VAL A 283 22.29 9.02 8.48
C VAL A 283 22.88 7.62 8.41
N LEU A 284 22.05 6.61 8.64
CA LEU A 284 22.40 5.22 8.38
C LEU A 284 22.11 4.87 6.92
N ILE A 285 22.92 3.98 6.35
CA ILE A 285 22.75 3.53 4.97
C ILE A 285 22.43 2.04 4.97
N SER A 286 21.33 1.65 4.32
CA SER A 286 20.90 0.26 4.16
C SER A 286 21.14 -0.24 2.74
N MET A 287 21.33 -1.55 2.59
CA MET A 287 21.73 -2.19 1.33
C MET A 287 20.57 -2.63 0.41
N GLY A 288 19.36 -2.10 0.59
CA GLY A 288 18.32 -2.23 -0.43
C GLY A 288 17.14 -3.14 -0.09
N GLY A 289 17.06 -3.76 1.08
CA GLY A 289 15.93 -4.60 1.47
C GLY A 289 15.78 -5.81 0.55
N ILE A 290 16.56 -6.85 0.78
CA ILE A 290 16.57 -8.03 -0.12
C ILE A 290 15.29 -8.86 0.02
N THR A 291 14.91 -9.58 -1.04
CA THR A 291 13.69 -10.42 -1.04
C THR A 291 13.80 -11.63 -0.12
N SER A 292 12.65 -12.27 0.13
CA SER A 292 12.57 -13.40 1.06
C SER A 292 12.94 -14.76 0.50
N ASP A 293 13.22 -14.87 -0.81
CA ASP A 293 13.53 -16.16 -1.42
C ASP A 293 14.87 -16.68 -0.87
N PRO A 294 14.90 -17.83 -0.15
CA PRO A 294 16.09 -18.23 0.60
C PRO A 294 17.33 -18.43 -0.29
N GLU A 295 17.17 -19.01 -1.47
CA GLU A 295 18.28 -19.26 -2.40
C GLU A 295 18.84 -17.95 -2.95
N ARG A 296 17.97 -17.09 -3.49
CA ARG A 296 18.35 -15.80 -4.05
C ARG A 296 18.95 -14.86 -3.02
N SER A 297 18.31 -14.73 -1.86
CA SER A 297 18.80 -13.88 -0.78
C SER A 297 20.17 -14.36 -0.31
N THR A 298 20.33 -15.65 -0.01
CA THR A 298 21.63 -16.22 0.39
C THR A 298 22.70 -15.99 -0.67
N HIS A 299 22.39 -16.25 -1.95
CA HIS A 299 23.33 -16.04 -3.04
C HIS A 299 23.77 -14.58 -3.14
N PHE A 300 22.83 -13.63 -3.05
CA PHE A 300 23.12 -12.21 -3.16
C PHE A 300 23.96 -11.69 -1.98
N ILE A 301 23.65 -12.10 -0.75
CA ILE A 301 24.40 -11.71 0.46
C ILE A 301 25.82 -12.25 0.40
N ASN A 302 25.98 -13.54 0.06
CA ASN A 302 27.30 -14.14 -0.06
C ASN A 302 28.10 -13.41 -1.15
N GLY A 303 27.48 -13.10 -2.28
CA GLY A 303 28.12 -12.31 -3.34
C GLY A 303 28.50 -10.88 -2.90
N LEU A 304 27.76 -10.26 -1.97
CA LEU A 304 28.14 -8.97 -1.39
C LEU A 304 29.32 -9.11 -0.42
N ALA A 305 29.32 -10.17 0.39
CA ALA A 305 30.43 -10.49 1.28
C ALA A 305 31.72 -10.78 0.48
N ASP A 306 31.63 -11.63 -0.54
CA ASP A 306 32.74 -11.98 -1.44
C ASP A 306 33.28 -10.77 -2.23
N ALA A 307 32.44 -9.75 -2.43
CA ALA A 307 32.82 -8.49 -3.08
C ALA A 307 33.28 -7.40 -2.10
N ASP A 308 33.47 -7.74 -0.82
CA ASP A 308 33.86 -6.83 0.26
C ASP A 308 32.93 -5.61 0.41
N ALA A 309 31.62 -5.80 0.20
CA ALA A 309 30.64 -4.71 0.21
C ALA A 309 30.34 -4.16 1.61
N GLY A 310 30.74 -4.87 2.68
CA GLY A 310 30.38 -4.56 4.07
C GLY A 310 30.80 -3.18 4.57
N SER A 311 31.80 -2.55 3.93
CA SER A 311 32.24 -1.19 4.26
C SER A 311 31.35 -0.08 3.67
N PHE A 312 30.37 -0.43 2.83
CA PHE A 312 29.55 0.52 2.07
C PHE A 312 28.07 0.53 2.45
N PHE A 313 27.73 0.00 3.62
CA PHE A 313 26.42 0.14 4.26
C PHE A 313 26.56 -0.07 5.79
N ASP A 314 25.62 0.47 6.55
CA ASP A 314 25.58 0.34 8.02
C ASP A 314 24.51 -0.66 8.49
N ILE A 315 23.45 -0.85 7.68
CA ILE A 315 22.31 -1.71 8.00
C ILE A 315 22.14 -2.79 6.94
N TYR A 316 22.01 -4.02 7.43
CA TYR A 316 21.48 -5.13 6.67
C TYR A 316 19.96 -5.17 6.83
N ASP A 317 19.21 -5.07 5.73
CA ASP A 317 17.75 -5.15 5.75
C ASP A 317 17.20 -6.20 4.78
N TYR A 318 16.11 -6.83 5.22
CA TYR A 318 15.52 -8.00 4.58
C TYR A 318 14.00 -7.89 4.60
N HIS A 319 13.36 -8.23 3.50
CA HIS A 319 11.91 -8.30 3.40
C HIS A 319 11.46 -9.73 3.70
N TYR A 320 10.97 -9.97 4.91
CA TYR A 320 10.36 -11.26 5.25
C TYR A 320 8.97 -11.36 4.61
N ARG A 321 8.84 -12.15 3.55
CA ARG A 321 7.53 -12.58 3.02
C ARG A 321 7.29 -13.98 3.54
N ASN A 322 6.22 -14.14 4.33
CA ASN A 322 5.81 -15.46 4.77
C ASN A 322 5.30 -16.23 3.54
N ILE A 323 6.09 -17.21 3.07
CA ILE A 323 5.78 -18.05 1.89
C ILE A 323 4.44 -18.79 2.08
N ASP A 324 4.06 -19.10 3.32
CA ASP A 324 2.82 -19.85 3.60
C ASP A 324 1.54 -19.03 3.44
N LEU A 325 1.61 -17.70 3.52
CA LEU A 325 0.40 -16.85 3.42
C LEU A 325 -0.14 -16.74 1.98
N HIS A 326 0.69 -17.04 0.98
CA HIS A 326 0.33 -16.96 -0.45
C HIS A 326 0.07 -18.31 -1.12
N LEU A 327 0.34 -19.44 -0.44
CA LEU A 327 -0.07 -20.77 -0.93
C LEU A 327 -1.58 -21.04 -0.79
N LYS A 328 -2.35 -20.06 -0.29
CA LYS A 328 -3.80 -20.16 -0.05
C LYS A 328 -4.63 -19.02 -0.66
N ILE A 329 -4.10 -18.30 -1.66
CA ILE A 329 -4.89 -17.35 -2.46
C ILE A 329 -4.85 -17.76 -3.92
#